data_AF-A0A0C2JH06-F1
#
_entry.id   AF-A0A0C2JH06-F1
#
_cell.length_a   1.000
_cell.length_b   1.000
_cell.length_c   1.000
_cell.angle_alpha   90.00
_cell.angle_beta   90.00
_cell.angle_gamma   90.00
#
_symmetry.space_group_name_H-M   'P 1'
#
loop_
_entity.id
_entity.type
_entity.pdbx_description
1 polymer ?
#
loop_
_entity_poly.entity_id
_entity_poly.type
_entity_poly.pdbx_seq_one_letter_code
_entity_poly.pdbx_strand_id
1 'polypeptide(L)'
;MFINLCYNKDAEVPIEYVPQIISVLDVLLAQNDENILDAVLWCMTYLSDCSSNYVSLLLESGIVDKIYKFLYTSEKMIVYIFILKLNSLRVIGNIAGSIDEHIQYLLNNRIYVHLRQFLNTKNSYLKKVNFLM
;
A
#
# COMPACT_ATOMS: atom_id res chain seq x y z
N MET A 1 18.52 1.91 4.03
CA MET A 1 18.69 0.95 5.15
C MET A 1 17.38 0.19 5.43
N PHE A 2 16.21 0.84 5.60
CA PHE A 2 14.91 0.14 5.70
C PHE A 2 14.49 -0.62 4.43
N ILE A 3 14.82 -0.10 3.24
CA ILE A 3 14.58 -0.79 1.96
C ILE A 3 15.17 -2.21 1.95
N ASN A 4 16.29 -2.46 2.63
CA ASN A 4 16.94 -3.77 2.64
C ASN A 4 16.26 -4.81 3.56
N LEU A 5 15.39 -4.40 4.49
CA LEU A 5 14.60 -5.35 5.30
C LEU A 5 13.48 -6.00 4.47
N CYS A 6 13.01 -5.32 3.43
CA CYS A 6 11.89 -5.76 2.59
C CYS A 6 12.31 -6.12 1.15
N TYR A 7 13.61 -6.10 0.82
CA TYR A 7 14.11 -6.44 -0.52
C TYR A 7 14.52 -7.91 -0.65
N ASN A 8 14.74 -8.60 0.47
CA ASN A 8 15.10 -10.00 0.46
C ASN A 8 13.83 -10.86 0.37
N LYS A 9 13.39 -11.15 -0.86
CA LYS A 9 12.29 -12.09 -1.13
C LYS A 9 12.53 -13.49 -0.56
N ASP A 10 13.77 -13.81 -0.20
CA ASP A 10 14.17 -15.14 0.26
C ASP A 10 14.01 -15.37 1.77
N ALA A 11 13.65 -14.35 2.56
CA ALA A 11 13.34 -14.52 3.98
C ALA A 11 12.25 -13.55 4.43
N GLU A 12 11.04 -14.08 4.65
CA GLU A 12 9.97 -13.33 5.29
C GLU A 12 10.41 -12.86 6.68
N VAL A 13 9.99 -11.64 7.04
CA VAL A 13 10.19 -11.12 8.39
C VAL A 13 9.33 -11.94 9.35
N PRO A 14 9.87 -12.48 10.47
CA PRO A 14 9.04 -13.21 11.43
C PRO A 14 7.87 -12.35 11.91
N ILE A 15 6.66 -12.90 11.86
CA ILE A 15 5.41 -12.15 12.06
C ILE A 15 5.35 -11.39 13.39
N GLU A 16 6.04 -11.90 14.42
CA GLU A 16 6.19 -11.28 15.74
C GLU A 16 6.84 -9.88 15.70
N TYR A 17 7.67 -9.57 14.70
CA TYR A 17 8.29 -8.25 14.53
C TYR A 17 7.45 -7.29 13.69
N VAL A 18 6.43 -7.79 12.98
CA VAL A 18 5.61 -6.97 12.07
C VAL A 18 4.90 -5.82 12.80
N PRO A 19 4.30 -5.99 14.00
CA PRO A 19 3.71 -4.87 14.73
C PRO A 19 4.71 -3.75 15.07
N GLN A 20 5.96 -4.11 15.37
CA GLN A 20 7.03 -3.15 15.67
C GLN A 20 7.43 -2.40 14.40
N ILE A 21 7.55 -3.11 13.28
CA ILE A 21 7.85 -2.50 11.97
C ILE A 21 6.72 -1.54 11.58
N ILE A 22 5.46 -1.95 11.72
CA ILE A 22 4.30 -1.11 11.42
C ILE A 22 4.33 0.18 12.25
N SER A 23 4.65 0.08 13.55
CA SER A 23 4.77 1.26 14.42
C SER A 23 5.84 2.24 13.91
N VAL A 24 6.96 1.73 13.42
CA VAL A 24 8.00 2.57 12.80
C VAL A 24 7.54 3.17 11.48
N LEU A 25 6.91 2.37 10.61
CA LEU A 25 6.36 2.84 9.33
C LEU A 25 5.33 3.95 9.54
N ASP A 26 4.49 3.83 10.58
CA ASP A 26 3.47 4.81 10.89
C ASP A 26 4.04 6.20 11.26
N VAL A 27 5.11 6.20 12.06
CA VAL A 27 5.86 7.43 12.40
C VAL A 27 6.54 8.03 11.17
N LEU A 28 7.10 7.18 10.30
CA LEU A 28 7.74 7.60 9.07
C LEU A 28 6.73 8.15 8.04
N LEU A 29 5.51 7.61 8.01
CA LEU A 29 4.43 8.05 7.11
C LEU A 29 3.91 9.46 7.44
N ALA A 30 4.21 9.96 8.65
CA ALA A 30 3.94 11.34 9.05
C ALA A 30 4.99 12.34 8.53
N GLN A 31 6.12 11.87 8.00
CA GLN A 31 7.15 12.74 7.43
C GLN A 31 6.76 13.19 6.02
N ASN A 32 7.17 14.41 5.65
CA ASN A 32 6.96 14.97 4.31
C ASN A 32 8.16 14.75 3.36
N ASP A 33 9.10 13.88 3.73
CA ASP A 33 10.26 13.55 2.89
C ASP A 33 9.90 12.48 1.86
N GLU A 34 10.21 12.76 0.59
CA GLU A 34 9.84 11.92 -0.53
C GLU A 34 10.51 10.54 -0.50
N ASN A 35 11.77 10.47 -0.10
CA ASN A 35 12.52 9.22 -0.03
C ASN A 35 12.02 8.35 1.12
N ILE A 36 11.61 8.97 2.23
CA ILE A 36 11.02 8.27 3.37
C ILE A 36 9.67 7.66 2.97
N LEU A 37 8.80 8.45 2.34
CA LEU A 37 7.47 7.99 1.92
C LEU A 37 7.54 6.88 0.86
N ASP A 38 8.46 6.97 -0.10
CA ASP A 38 8.68 5.88 -1.07
C ASP A 38 9.14 4.60 -0.36
N ALA A 39 10.10 4.69 0.57
CA ALA A 39 10.57 3.54 1.34
C ALA A 39 9.44 2.91 2.18
N VAL A 40 8.58 3.73 2.80
CA VAL A 40 7.43 3.24 3.57
C VAL A 40 6.45 2.49 2.68
N LEU A 41 6.06 3.06 1.53
CA LEU A 41 5.13 2.41 0.61
C LEU A 41 5.71 1.13 -0.01
N TRP A 42 7.02 1.09 -0.28
CA TRP A 42 7.70 -0.13 -0.70
C TRP A 42 7.62 -1.22 0.36
N CYS A 43 7.89 -0.88 1.64
CA CYS A 43 7.75 -1.83 2.74
C CYS A 43 6.31 -2.32 2.89
N MET A 44 5.32 -1.43 2.80
CA MET A 44 3.91 -1.81 2.85
C MET A 44 3.51 -2.72 1.68
N THR A 45 4.02 -2.47 0.47
CA THR A 45 3.77 -3.34 -0.70
C THR A 45 4.30 -4.75 -0.43
N TYR A 46 5.53 -4.86 0.08
CA TYR A 46 6.13 -6.13 0.45
C TYR A 46 5.32 -6.87 1.53
N LEU A 47 4.99 -6.21 2.65
CA LEU A 47 4.21 -6.82 3.74
C LEU A 47 2.82 -7.26 3.27
N SER A 48 2.19 -6.51 2.36
CA SER A 48 0.88 -6.87 1.81
C SER A 48 0.92 -8.03 0.81
N ASP A 49 2.09 -8.35 0.24
CA ASP A 49 2.32 -9.48 -0.70
C ASP A 49 2.60 -10.81 0.02
N CYS A 50 2.81 -10.77 1.34
CA CYS A 50 3.00 -11.94 2.19
C CYS A 50 1.66 -12.64 2.50
N SER A 51 1.60 -13.43 3.59
CA SER A 51 0.37 -14.11 3.99
C SER A 51 -0.71 -13.16 4.53
N SER A 52 -1.96 -13.64 4.56
CA SER A 52 -3.12 -12.87 5.06
C SER A 52 -2.92 -12.32 6.47
N ASN A 53 -2.14 -12.99 7.34
CA ASN A 53 -1.89 -12.53 8.70
C ASN A 53 -1.12 -11.19 8.72
N TYR A 54 -0.22 -10.93 7.77
CA TYR A 54 0.47 -9.64 7.66
C TYR A 54 -0.51 -8.54 7.25
N VAL A 55 -1.42 -8.86 6.32
CA VAL A 55 -2.48 -7.94 5.90
C VAL A 55 -3.38 -7.60 7.09
N SER A 56 -3.78 -8.58 7.90
CA SER A 56 -4.59 -8.34 9.10
C SER A 56 -3.90 -7.37 10.06
N LEU A 57 -2.60 -7.54 10.33
CA LEU A 57 -1.82 -6.62 11.17
C LEU A 57 -1.75 -5.20 10.59
N LEU A 58 -1.60 -5.06 9.27
CA LEU A 58 -1.63 -3.75 8.61
C LEU A 58 -3.00 -3.07 8.78
N LEU A 59 -4.09 -3.82 8.62
CA LEU A 59 -5.45 -3.29 8.78
C LEU A 59 -5.73 -2.91 10.24
N GLU A 60 -5.40 -3.76 11.20
CA GLU A 60 -5.60 -3.51 12.64
C GLU A 60 -4.85 -2.27 13.13
N SER A 61 -3.70 -1.97 12.54
CA SER A 61 -2.91 -0.78 12.89
C SER A 61 -3.50 0.56 12.38
N GLY A 62 -4.41 0.52 11.41
CA GLY A 62 -4.96 1.71 10.75
C GLY A 62 -3.98 2.44 9.82
N ILE A 63 -2.77 1.91 9.57
CA ILE A 63 -1.80 2.54 8.66
C ILE A 63 -2.31 2.60 7.21
N VAL A 64 -3.16 1.64 6.82
CA VAL A 64 -3.79 1.60 5.48
C VAL A 64 -4.70 2.80 5.25
N ASP A 65 -5.38 3.29 6.28
CA ASP A 65 -6.28 4.44 6.13
C ASP A 65 -5.50 5.72 5.78
N LYS A 66 -4.27 5.81 6.28
CA LYS A 66 -3.37 6.95 6.06
C LYS A 66 -2.83 6.99 4.62
N ILE A 67 -2.79 5.88 3.90
CA ILE A 67 -2.29 5.87 2.51
C ILE A 67 -3.37 6.27 1.49
N TYR A 68 -4.66 6.23 1.85
CA TYR A 68 -5.74 6.71 0.96
C TYR A 68 -5.56 8.17 0.55
N LYS A 69 -4.92 9.00 1.37
CA LYS A 69 -4.62 10.41 1.05
C LYS A 69 -3.76 10.56 -0.21
N PHE A 70 -2.84 9.62 -0.46
CA PHE A 70 -1.95 9.65 -1.62
C PHE A 70 -2.67 9.31 -2.94
N LEU A 71 -3.80 8.60 -2.87
CA LEU A 71 -4.63 8.33 -4.05
C LEU A 71 -5.33 9.60 -4.56
N TYR A 72 -5.63 10.55 -3.67
CA TYR A 72 -6.42 11.76 -3.99
C TYR A 72 -5.58 12.97 -4.41
N THR A 73 -4.25 12.91 -4.31
CA THR A 73 -3.39 14.07 -4.63
C THR A 73 -3.58 14.49 -6.09
N SER A 74 -4.18 15.67 -6.31
CA SER A 74 -4.64 16.16 -7.61
C SER A 74 -3.60 17.00 -8.36
N GLU A 75 -2.44 17.26 -7.76
CA GLU A 75 -1.40 18.05 -8.41
C GLU A 75 -0.77 17.26 -9.57
N LYS A 76 -0.55 17.98 -10.67
CA LYS A 76 -0.04 17.48 -11.95
C LYS A 76 1.06 16.45 -11.71
N MET A 77 0.93 15.31 -12.38
CA MET A 77 1.80 14.14 -12.36
C MET A 77 3.31 14.44 -12.29
N ILE A 78 3.80 14.81 -11.11
CA ILE A 78 5.21 14.73 -10.73
C ILE A 78 5.53 13.24 -10.67
N VAL A 79 6.68 12.82 -11.20
CA VAL A 79 7.11 11.41 -11.22
C VAL A 79 6.96 10.75 -9.85
N TYR A 80 7.26 11.49 -8.79
CA TYR A 80 7.07 11.09 -7.40
C TYR A 80 5.60 10.80 -7.04
N ILE A 81 4.67 11.72 -7.32
CA ILE A 81 3.22 11.51 -7.07
C ILE A 81 2.70 10.28 -7.83
N PHE A 82 3.24 10.02 -9.02
CA PHE A 82 2.90 8.81 -9.79
C PHE A 82 3.37 7.53 -9.10
N ILE A 83 4.61 7.50 -8.57
CA ILE A 83 5.14 6.35 -7.84
C ILE A 83 4.33 6.08 -6.57
N LEU A 84 4.00 7.12 -5.81
CA LEU A 84 3.16 6.98 -4.62
C LEU A 84 1.78 6.38 -4.96
N LYS A 85 1.14 6.88 -6.02
CA LYS A 85 -0.15 6.35 -6.49
C LYS A 85 -0.04 4.89 -6.93
N LEU A 86 1.02 4.55 -7.67
CA LEU A 86 1.23 3.18 -8.16
C LEU A 86 1.45 2.20 -7.00
N ASN A 87 2.32 2.54 -6.03
CA ASN A 87 2.59 1.67 -4.88
C ASN A 87 1.36 1.56 -3.95
N SER A 88 0.62 2.66 -3.75
CA SER A 88 -0.65 2.60 -3.00
C SER A 88 -1.67 1.67 -3.66
N LEU A 89 -1.79 1.72 -5.00
CA LEU A 89 -2.67 0.81 -5.74
C LEU A 89 -2.21 -0.66 -5.66
N ARG A 90 -0.90 -0.92 -5.62
CA ARG A 90 -0.37 -2.29 -5.42
C ARG A 90 -0.74 -2.84 -4.06
N VAL A 91 -0.55 -2.07 -2.98
CA VAL A 91 -0.97 -2.48 -1.63
C VAL A 91 -2.46 -2.83 -1.62
N ILE A 92 -3.29 -1.96 -2.20
CA ILE A 92 -4.74 -2.20 -2.27
C ILE A 92 -5.08 -3.43 -3.11
N GLY A 93 -4.40 -3.63 -4.24
CA GLY A 93 -4.59 -4.80 -5.10
C GLY A 93 -4.24 -6.10 -4.37
N ASN A 94 -3.14 -6.10 -3.61
CA ASN A 94 -2.73 -7.26 -2.81
C ASN A 94 -3.73 -7.56 -1.69
N ILE A 95 -4.23 -6.53 -0.98
CA ILE A 95 -5.30 -6.69 0.02
C ILE A 95 -6.57 -7.28 -0.62
N ALA A 96 -6.95 -6.79 -1.80
CA ALA A 96 -8.13 -7.27 -2.53
C ALA A 96 -8.02 -8.73 -3.01
N GLY A 97 -6.80 -9.23 -3.21
CA GLY A 97 -6.54 -10.62 -3.60
C GLY A 97 -6.41 -11.61 -2.42
N SER A 98 -6.71 -11.19 -1.19
CA SER A 98 -6.52 -12.01 0.02
C SER A 98 -7.78 -12.79 0.42
N ILE A 99 -8.41 -12.47 1.57
CA ILE A 99 -9.62 -13.12 2.08
C ILE A 99 -10.83 -12.18 2.07
N ASP A 100 -12.04 -12.74 2.10
CA ASP A 100 -13.31 -12.01 2.01
C ASP A 100 -13.43 -10.88 3.07
N GLU A 101 -12.91 -11.09 4.27
CA GLU A 101 -12.91 -10.10 5.35
C GLU A 101 -12.10 -8.84 4.99
N HIS A 102 -10.96 -9.01 4.33
CA HIS A 102 -10.13 -7.89 3.87
C HIS A 102 -10.77 -7.16 2.68
N ILE A 103 -11.44 -7.89 1.78
CA ILE A 103 -12.24 -7.29 0.71
C ILE A 103 -13.38 -6.46 1.32
N GLN A 104 -14.05 -6.98 2.34
CA GLN A 104 -15.11 -6.26 3.04
C GLN A 104 -14.58 -5.00 3.73
N TYR A 105 -13.38 -5.03 4.31
CA TYR A 105 -12.72 -3.82 4.82
C TYR A 105 -12.55 -2.75 3.74
N LEU A 106 -12.05 -3.12 2.55
CA LEU A 106 -11.90 -2.19 1.43
C LEU A 106 -13.26 -1.62 0.97
N LEU A 107 -14.30 -2.45 0.94
CA LEU A 107 -15.66 -2.03 0.60
C LEU A 107 -16.24 -1.05 1.62
N ASN A 108 -16.05 -1.31 2.91
CA ASN A 108 -16.47 -0.42 4.00
C ASN A 108 -15.78 0.94 3.90
N ASN A 109 -14.52 0.96 3.45
CA ASN A 109 -13.75 2.17 3.14
C ASN A 109 -14.03 2.76 1.75
N ARG A 110 -15.12 2.35 1.09
CA ARG A 110 -15.61 2.89 -0.18
C ARG A 110 -14.58 2.86 -1.30
N ILE A 111 -13.75 1.81 -1.37
CA ILE A 111 -12.64 1.71 -2.33
C ILE A 111 -13.02 2.04 -3.79
N TYR A 112 -14.25 1.71 -4.20
CA TYR A 112 -14.79 2.01 -5.54
C TYR A 112 -14.76 3.50 -5.91
N VAL A 113 -14.92 4.41 -4.95
CA VAL A 113 -14.82 5.86 -5.17
C VAL A 113 -13.38 6.24 -5.54
N HIS A 114 -12.41 5.64 -4.84
CA HIS A 114 -10.98 5.89 -5.05
C HIS A 114 -10.49 5.28 -6.37
N LEU A 115 -11.06 4.15 -6.79
CA LEU A 115 -10.69 3.47 -8.04
C LEU A 115 -11.28 4.14 -9.29
N ARG A 116 -12.42 4.83 -9.19
CA ARG A 116 -13.11 5.45 -10.33
C ARG A 116 -12.21 6.35 -11.18
N GLN A 117 -11.35 7.14 -10.56
CA GLN A 117 -10.42 8.04 -11.26
C GLN A 117 -9.34 7.28 -12.06
N PHE A 118 -9.00 6.06 -11.65
CA PHE A 118 -7.99 5.23 -12.32
C PHE A 118 -8.60 4.39 -13.44
N LEU A 119 -9.87 3.98 -13.33
CA LEU A 119 -10.56 3.23 -14.40
C LEU A 119 -10.65 4.01 -15.73
N ASN A 120 -10.79 5.34 -15.64
CA ASN A 120 -10.91 6.22 -16.81
C ASN A 120 -9.58 6.80 -17.30
N THR A 121 -8.44 6.44 -16.70
CA THR A 121 -7.14 6.99 -17.11
C THR A 121 -6.68 6.48 -18.48
N LYS A 122 -5.97 7.31 -19.25
CA LYS A 122 -5.29 6.87 -20.49
C LYS A 122 -3.95 6.19 -20.20
N ASN A 123 -3.46 6.25 -18.97
CA ASN A 123 -2.17 5.67 -18.58
C ASN A 123 -2.28 4.15 -18.41
N SER A 124 -1.64 3.40 -19.29
CA SER A 124 -1.68 1.93 -19.32
C SER A 124 -1.08 1.26 -18.09
N TYR A 125 -0.13 1.90 -17.38
CA TYR A 125 0.46 1.36 -16.15
C TYR A 125 -0.51 1.39 -14.97
N LEU A 126 -1.33 2.45 -14.86
CA LEU A 126 -2.37 2.54 -13.83
C LEU A 126 -3.58 1.65 -14.15
N LYS A 127 -3.84 1.39 -15.43
CA LYS A 127 -4.87 0.42 -15.87
C LYS A 127 -4.47 -1.03 -15.67
N LYS A 128 -3.17 -1.34 -15.74
CA LYS A 128 -2.61 -2.70 -15.63
C LYS A 128 -2.16 -3.07 -14.22
N VAL A 129 -2.42 -2.25 -13.19
CA VAL A 129 -2.34 -2.75 -11.82
C VAL A 129 -3.43 -3.82 -11.72
N ASN A 130 -3.02 -5.07 -11.97
CA ASN A 130 -3.90 -6.22 -12.07
C ASN A 130 -4.65 -6.33 -10.74
N PHE A 131 -5.90 -5.89 -10.73
CA PHE A 131 -6.90 -6.45 -9.85
C PHE A 131 -7.08 -7.88 -10.35
N LEU A 132 -6.24 -8.80 -9.87
CA LEU A 132 -6.42 -10.23 -10.12
C LEU A 132 -7.77 -10.61 -9.51
N MET A 133 -8.77 -10.66 -10.39
CA MET A 133 -10.01 -11.39 -10.21
C MET A 133 -9.74 -12.86 -10.53
#